data_AF-A0A249NSW9-F1
#
_entry.id   AF-A0A249NSW9-F1
#
_cell.length_a   1.000
_cell.length_b   1.000
_cell.length_c   1.000
_cell.angle_alpha   90.00
_cell.angle_beta   90.00
_cell.angle_gamma   90.00
#
_symmetry.space_group_name_H-M   'P 1'
#
loop_
_entity.id
_entity.type
_entity.pdbx_description
1 polymer ?
#
loop_
_entity_poly.entity_id
_entity_poly.type
_entity_poly.pdbx_seq_one_letter_code
_entity_poly.pdbx_strand_id
1 'polypeptide(L)'
;MSDAFIYRVKAAQRDLIERCGGIERAVAITEFSKSQVGRWNNPNDPDLMPIGAVRALEHDCRQPLITAVMAEASGRRLSDPEAERQSEVNVLSAHAEVMRLSGELANSVAVAIADGHFTPTEATAVDRVAANLEKAMSDLRAMAAVVKARGGMSANLRLVGGEEG
;
A
#
# COMPACT_ATOMS: atom_id res chain seq x y z
N MET A 1 7.89 22.94 -3.58
CA MET A 1 7.29 21.59 -3.51
C MET A 1 8.30 20.64 -4.14
N SER A 2 8.68 19.52 -3.52
CA SER A 2 9.76 18.69 -4.08
C SER A 2 9.30 18.01 -5.39
N ASP A 3 10.19 17.96 -6.37
CA ASP A 3 9.93 17.30 -7.66
C ASP A 3 9.48 15.85 -7.45
N ALA A 4 10.08 15.15 -6.47
CA ALA A 4 9.72 13.79 -6.11
C ALA A 4 8.26 13.63 -5.65
N PHE A 5 7.68 14.62 -4.95
CA PHE A 5 6.25 14.57 -4.57
C PHE A 5 5.35 14.68 -5.79
N ILE A 6 5.62 15.67 -6.67
CA ILE A 6 4.84 15.88 -7.90
C ILE A 6 4.92 14.66 -8.81
N TYR A 7 6.10 14.04 -8.96
CA TYR A 7 6.24 12.80 -9.75
C TYR A 7 5.39 11.65 -9.19
N ARG A 8 5.38 11.45 -7.87
CA ARG A 8 4.54 10.42 -7.24
C ARG A 8 3.05 10.69 -7.41
N VAL A 9 2.62 11.95 -7.29
CA VAL A 9 1.22 12.34 -7.54
C VAL A 9 0.83 12.09 -9.00
N LYS A 10 1.67 12.49 -9.96
CA LYS A 10 1.41 12.23 -11.39
C LYS A 10 1.38 10.74 -11.71
N ALA A 11 2.21 9.92 -11.06
CA ALA A 11 2.14 8.47 -11.19
C ALA A 11 0.80 7.93 -10.68
N ALA A 12 0.40 8.30 -9.46
CA ALA A 12 -0.87 7.89 -8.88
C ALA A 12 -2.09 8.37 -9.70
N GLN A 13 -2.02 9.53 -10.37
CA GLN A 13 -3.06 9.99 -11.29
C GLN A 13 -3.27 9.04 -12.48
N ARG A 14 -2.19 8.56 -13.09
CA ARG A 14 -2.27 7.62 -14.22
C ARG A 14 -2.85 6.29 -13.77
N ASP A 15 -2.34 5.76 -12.66
CA ASP A 15 -2.81 4.51 -12.08
C ASP A 15 -4.29 4.61 -11.70
N LEU A 16 -4.73 5.75 -11.17
CA LEU A 16 -6.12 5.99 -10.82
C LEU A 16 -7.02 6.01 -12.06
N ILE A 17 -6.60 6.67 -13.14
CA ILE A 17 -7.34 6.69 -14.41
C ILE A 17 -7.41 5.27 -14.98
N GLU A 18 -6.31 4.52 -14.98
CA GLU A 18 -6.27 3.14 -15.47
C GLU A 18 -7.20 2.23 -14.67
N ARG A 19 -7.16 2.28 -13.34
CA ARG A 19 -8.02 1.47 -12.46
C ARG A 19 -9.50 1.82 -12.55
N CYS A 20 -9.82 3.05 -12.93
CA CYS A 20 -11.19 3.45 -13.24
C CYS A 20 -11.63 2.99 -14.64
N GLY A 21 -10.81 2.27 -15.41
CA GLY A 21 -11.16 1.80 -16.76
C GLY A 21 -10.69 2.71 -17.89
N GLY A 22 -9.72 3.57 -17.63
CA GLY A 22 -9.09 4.44 -18.61
C GLY A 22 -9.78 5.80 -18.79
N ILE A 23 -9.28 6.59 -19.75
CA ILE A 23 -9.63 7.99 -19.95
C ILE A 23 -11.15 8.18 -20.16
N GLU A 24 -11.78 7.38 -21.03
CA GLU A 24 -13.21 7.54 -21.34
C GLU A 24 -14.10 7.32 -20.11
N ARG A 25 -13.78 6.32 -19.29
CA ARG A 25 -14.54 6.03 -18.07
C ARG A 25 -14.29 7.09 -17.00
N ALA A 26 -13.06 7.60 -16.90
CA ALA A 26 -12.75 8.71 -15.99
C ALA A 26 -13.45 10.03 -16.37
N VAL A 27 -13.63 10.32 -17.66
CA VAL A 27 -14.46 11.44 -18.15
C VAL A 27 -15.91 11.29 -17.67
N ALA A 28 -16.48 10.09 -17.80
CA ALA A 28 -17.85 9.82 -17.37
C ALA A 28 -18.05 9.94 -15.85
N ILE A 29 -16.99 9.77 -15.04
CA ILE A 29 -17.06 9.86 -13.57
C ILE A 29 -16.86 11.31 -13.08
N THR A 30 -16.00 12.09 -13.73
CA THR A 30 -15.49 13.36 -13.18
C THR A 30 -16.10 14.62 -13.78
N GLU A 31 -16.94 14.50 -14.83
CA GLU A 31 -17.52 15.61 -15.59
C GLU A 31 -16.49 16.49 -16.34
N PHE A 32 -15.19 16.14 -16.29
CA PHE A 32 -14.14 16.83 -17.02
C PHE A 32 -14.05 16.33 -18.47
N SER A 33 -13.59 17.21 -19.36
CA SER A 33 -13.40 16.86 -20.77
C SER A 33 -12.29 15.83 -20.97
N LYS A 34 -12.37 15.06 -22.07
CA LYS A 34 -11.34 14.10 -22.48
C LYS A 34 -9.94 14.72 -22.56
N SER A 35 -9.83 15.96 -23.03
CA SER A 35 -8.54 16.67 -23.06
C SER A 35 -8.01 17.00 -21.67
N GLN A 36 -8.87 17.31 -20.68
CA GLN A 36 -8.43 17.53 -19.29
C GLN A 36 -7.93 16.22 -18.67
N VAL A 37 -8.70 15.15 -18.79
CA VAL A 37 -8.30 13.83 -18.30
C VAL A 37 -7.03 13.33 -19.01
N GLY A 38 -6.87 13.62 -20.30
CA GLY A 38 -5.66 13.29 -21.06
C GLY A 38 -4.40 13.98 -20.53
N ARG A 39 -4.49 15.23 -20.09
CA ARG A 39 -3.36 15.95 -19.45
C ARG A 39 -2.99 15.37 -18.11
N TRP A 40 -3.97 14.99 -17.30
CA TRP A 40 -3.72 14.27 -16.05
C TRP A 40 -2.97 12.95 -16.29
N ASN A 41 -3.31 12.24 -17.38
CA ASN A 41 -2.67 11.00 -17.75
C ASN A 41 -1.27 11.17 -18.40
N ASN A 42 -0.93 12.37 -18.89
CA ASN A 42 0.36 12.65 -19.49
C ASN A 42 1.41 12.94 -18.39
N PRO A 43 2.51 12.17 -18.27
CA PRO A 43 3.54 12.40 -17.25
C PRO A 43 4.28 13.74 -17.42
N ASN A 44 4.36 14.26 -18.65
CA ASN A 44 5.10 15.49 -18.98
C ASN A 44 4.23 16.74 -18.86
N ASP A 45 2.93 16.59 -18.66
CA ASP A 45 2.01 17.71 -18.51
C ASP A 45 1.94 18.13 -17.03
N PRO A 46 2.09 19.43 -16.70
CA PRO A 46 2.10 19.91 -15.32
C PRO A 46 0.72 19.85 -14.65
N ASP A 47 -0.38 19.65 -15.39
CA ASP A 47 -1.72 19.68 -14.82
C ASP A 47 -1.93 18.52 -13.82
N LEU A 48 -2.27 18.92 -12.60
CA LEU A 48 -2.69 18.04 -11.52
C LEU A 48 -4.21 17.89 -11.49
N MET A 49 -4.65 16.70 -11.10
CA MET A 49 -6.07 16.41 -10.96
C MET A 49 -6.66 17.20 -9.78
N PRO A 50 -7.78 17.94 -9.96
CA PRO A 50 -8.42 18.66 -8.88
C PRO A 50 -9.01 17.67 -7.86
N ILE A 51 -9.04 18.06 -6.58
CA ILE A 51 -9.43 17.18 -5.47
C ILE A 51 -10.84 16.57 -5.63
N GLY A 52 -11.77 17.28 -6.27
CA GLY A 52 -13.10 16.76 -6.58
C GLY A 52 -13.06 15.55 -7.52
N ALA A 53 -12.24 15.61 -8.56
CA ALA A 53 -12.04 14.49 -9.50
C ALA A 53 -11.30 13.32 -8.83
N VAL A 54 -10.29 13.62 -8.01
CA VAL A 54 -9.59 12.60 -7.20
C VAL A 54 -10.60 11.84 -6.34
N ARG A 55 -11.43 12.56 -5.58
CA ARG A 55 -12.43 11.95 -4.69
C ARG A 55 -13.42 11.07 -5.44
N ALA A 56 -13.90 11.54 -6.59
CA ALA A 56 -14.87 10.79 -7.40
C ALA A 56 -14.28 9.49 -7.95
N LEU A 57 -13.07 9.54 -8.50
CA LEU A 57 -12.40 8.36 -9.06
C LEU A 57 -11.96 7.37 -7.98
N GLU A 58 -11.36 7.83 -6.87
CA GLU A 58 -10.96 6.95 -5.76
C GLU A 58 -12.18 6.28 -5.11
N HIS A 59 -13.35 6.95 -5.13
CA HIS A 59 -14.61 6.35 -4.70
C HIS A 59 -15.09 5.25 -5.65
N ASP A 60 -15.04 5.50 -6.97
CA ASP A 60 -15.48 4.54 -8.00
C ASP A 60 -14.64 3.25 -7.95
N CYS A 61 -13.31 3.36 -7.87
CA CYS A 61 -12.42 2.20 -7.80
C CYS A 61 -12.19 1.66 -6.37
N ARG A 62 -12.72 2.34 -5.34
CA ARG A 62 -12.55 2.02 -3.91
C ARG A 62 -11.08 1.93 -3.47
N GLN A 63 -10.21 2.78 -4.02
CA GLN A 63 -8.78 2.78 -3.72
C GLN A 63 -8.22 4.21 -3.59
N PRO A 64 -7.64 4.58 -2.44
CA PRO A 64 -7.18 5.94 -2.17
C PRO A 64 -5.75 6.20 -2.68
N LEU A 65 -5.50 6.03 -3.99
CA LEU A 65 -4.15 6.08 -4.58
C LEU A 65 -3.44 7.42 -4.39
N ILE A 66 -4.08 8.54 -4.76
CA ILE A 66 -3.51 9.88 -4.63
C ILE A 66 -3.55 10.31 -3.17
N THR A 67 -4.63 9.97 -2.45
CA THR A 67 -4.76 10.24 -1.02
C THR A 67 -3.66 9.56 -0.21
N ALA A 68 -3.24 8.35 -0.58
CA ALA A 68 -2.11 7.66 0.04
C ALA A 68 -0.78 8.40 -0.17
N VAL A 69 -0.51 8.86 -1.40
CA VAL A 69 0.69 9.66 -1.70
C VAL A 69 0.72 10.95 -0.87
N MET A 70 -0.43 11.63 -0.71
CA MET A 70 -0.54 12.84 0.12
C MET A 70 -0.29 12.55 1.61
N ALA A 71 -0.83 11.44 2.13
CA ALA A 71 -0.62 11.01 3.51
C ALA A 71 0.87 10.70 3.76
N GLU A 72 1.49 9.91 2.89
CA GLU A 72 2.91 9.55 2.99
C GLU A 72 3.84 10.75 2.91
N ALA A 73 3.56 11.69 2.01
CA ALA A 73 4.30 12.94 1.91
C ALA A 73 4.25 13.77 3.21
N SER A 74 3.19 13.57 4.00
CA SER A 74 3.00 14.19 5.32
C SER A 74 3.53 13.33 6.47
N GLY A 75 4.23 12.22 6.19
CA GLY A 75 4.70 11.28 7.20
C GLY A 75 3.56 10.52 7.91
N ARG A 76 2.37 10.48 7.32
CA ARG A 76 1.19 9.77 7.82
C ARG A 76 0.95 8.51 7.01
N ARG A 77 0.21 7.58 7.59
CA ARG A 77 -0.33 6.41 6.87
C ARG A 77 -1.85 6.48 6.93
N LEU A 78 -2.50 6.08 5.84
CA LEU A 78 -3.94 5.84 5.87
C LEU A 78 -4.18 4.52 6.61
N SER A 79 -5.18 4.52 7.50
CA SER A 79 -5.75 3.28 8.01
C SER A 79 -7.18 3.15 7.55
N ASP A 80 -7.64 1.91 7.39
CA ASP A 80 -9.03 1.59 7.11
C ASP A 80 -9.71 1.20 8.43
N PRO A 81 -10.63 2.01 8.96
CA PRO A 81 -11.36 1.70 10.19
C PRO A 81 -12.13 0.38 10.12
N GLU A 82 -12.53 -0.07 8.93
CA GLU A 82 -13.22 -1.34 8.73
C GLU A 82 -12.26 -2.54 8.74
N ALA A 83 -11.08 -2.40 8.11
CA ALA A 83 -10.00 -3.38 8.25
C ALA A 83 -9.49 -3.45 9.69
N GLU A 84 -9.47 -2.33 10.42
CA GLU A 84 -9.16 -2.28 11.85
C GLU A 84 -10.25 -3.00 12.69
N ARG A 85 -11.53 -2.93 12.30
CA ARG A 85 -12.63 -3.70 12.93
C ARG A 85 -12.55 -5.20 12.66
N GLN A 86 -12.10 -5.60 11.46
CA GLN A 86 -11.90 -7.01 11.09
C GLN A 86 -10.60 -7.60 11.67
N SER A 87 -9.72 -6.77 12.24
CA SER A 87 -8.47 -7.20 12.89
C SER A 87 -8.64 -7.67 14.34
N GLU A 88 -9.65 -8.50 14.62
CA GLU A 88 -9.50 -9.58 15.62
C GLU A 88 -8.47 -10.64 15.15
N VAL A 89 -7.49 -10.22 14.35
CA VAL A 89 -6.38 -11.02 13.86
C VAL A 89 -5.28 -10.91 14.90
N ASN A 90 -4.86 -12.08 15.36
CA ASN A 90 -3.86 -12.29 16.40
C ASN A 90 -2.53 -11.58 16.05
N VAL A 91 -2.05 -10.71 16.95
CA VAL A 91 -0.75 -10.02 16.85
C VAL A 91 0.39 -11.01 16.58
N LEU A 92 0.30 -12.22 17.11
CA LEU A 92 1.26 -13.29 16.87
C LEU A 92 1.32 -13.71 15.40
N SER A 93 0.17 -13.76 14.71
CA SER A 93 0.10 -14.11 13.28
C SER A 93 0.73 -13.03 12.41
N ALA A 94 0.50 -11.75 12.72
CA ALA A 94 1.15 -10.65 12.01
C ALA A 94 2.67 -10.62 12.26
N HIS A 95 3.09 -10.88 13.49
CA HIS A 95 4.52 -11.00 13.81
C HIS A 95 5.18 -12.19 13.09
N ALA A 96 4.53 -13.35 13.08
CA ALA A 96 5.01 -14.54 12.39
C ALA A 96 5.19 -14.28 10.88
N GLU A 97 4.24 -13.57 10.25
CA GLU A 97 4.33 -13.24 8.83
C GLU A 97 5.48 -12.27 8.52
N VAL A 98 5.72 -11.27 9.37
CA VAL A 98 6.91 -10.39 9.26
C VAL A 98 8.20 -11.20 9.34
N MET A 99 8.29 -12.15 10.28
CA MET A 99 9.49 -13.00 10.41
C MET A 99 9.68 -13.91 9.20
N ARG A 100 8.59 -14.51 8.68
CA ARG A 100 8.61 -15.34 7.47
C ARG A 100 9.15 -14.56 6.27
N LEU A 101 8.60 -13.37 6.02
CA LEU A 101 9.00 -12.51 4.89
C LEU A 101 10.41 -11.93 5.07
N SER A 102 10.84 -11.66 6.30
CA SER A 102 12.22 -11.24 6.58
C SER A 102 13.22 -12.33 6.20
N GLY A 103 12.93 -13.59 6.54
CA GLY A 103 13.74 -14.74 6.13
C GLY A 103 13.74 -14.94 4.62
N GLU A 104 12.59 -14.77 3.97
CA GLU A 104 12.45 -14.84 2.52
C GLU A 104 13.29 -13.76 1.82
N LEU A 105 13.26 -12.52 2.32
CA LEU A 105 14.06 -11.42 1.78
C LEU A 105 15.56 -11.69 1.94
N ALA A 106 15.99 -12.13 3.13
CA ALA A 106 17.39 -12.46 3.39
C ALA A 106 17.89 -13.55 2.42
N ASN A 107 17.08 -14.58 2.19
CA ASN A 107 17.40 -15.65 1.25
C ASN A 107 17.43 -15.13 -0.20
N SER A 108 16.42 -14.35 -0.61
CA SER A 108 16.35 -13.79 -1.96
C SER A 108 17.55 -12.91 -2.29
N VAL A 109 18.02 -12.11 -1.34
CA VAL A 109 19.22 -11.28 -1.50
C VAL A 109 20.46 -12.16 -1.56
N ALA A 110 20.60 -13.15 -0.68
CA ALA A 110 21.76 -14.05 -0.67
C ALA A 110 21.92 -14.82 -1.99
N VAL A 111 20.83 -15.32 -2.56
CA VAL A 111 20.82 -15.99 -3.86
C VAL A 111 21.19 -15.00 -4.98
N ALA A 112 20.60 -13.82 -4.96
CA ALA A 112 20.80 -12.79 -5.98
C ALA A 112 22.20 -12.17 -6.03
N ILE A 113 23.04 -12.37 -5.01
CA ILE A 113 24.42 -11.89 -4.98
C ILE A 113 25.45 -13.02 -5.02
N ALA A 114 25.00 -14.28 -5.14
CA ALA A 114 25.84 -15.45 -4.99
C ALA A 114 26.95 -15.55 -6.07
N ASP A 115 26.70 -15.04 -7.27
CA ASP A 115 27.65 -15.00 -8.38
C ASP A 115 28.39 -13.64 -8.49
N GLY A 116 28.22 -12.77 -7.49
CA GLY A 116 28.81 -11.44 -7.44
C GLY A 116 28.17 -10.41 -8.36
N HIS A 117 27.07 -10.73 -9.06
CA HIS A 117 26.38 -9.82 -9.97
C HIS A 117 24.93 -9.66 -9.55
N PHE A 118 24.50 -8.41 -9.33
CA PHE A 118 23.11 -8.10 -9.03
C PHE A 118 22.42 -7.51 -10.26
N THR A 119 21.69 -8.34 -10.99
CA THR A 119 21.06 -8.02 -12.27
C THR A 119 19.70 -7.32 -12.11
N PRO A 120 19.17 -6.66 -13.16
CA PRO A 120 17.82 -6.06 -13.11
C PRO A 120 16.70 -7.07 -12.80
N THR A 121 16.84 -8.32 -13.25
CA THR A 121 15.88 -9.39 -12.97
C THR A 121 15.89 -9.75 -11.49
N GLU A 122 17.08 -9.87 -10.89
CA GLU A 122 17.24 -10.15 -9.46
C GLU A 122 16.77 -8.97 -8.60
N ALA A 123 17.05 -7.74 -9.01
CA ALA A 123 16.52 -6.55 -8.37
C ALA A 123 14.99 -6.56 -8.35
N THR A 124 14.34 -6.94 -9.45
CA THR A 124 12.88 -7.07 -9.53
C THR A 124 12.35 -8.16 -8.59
N ALA A 125 13.08 -9.28 -8.43
CA ALA A 125 12.69 -10.36 -7.55
C ALA A 125 12.81 -9.96 -6.07
N VAL A 126 13.92 -9.33 -5.68
CA VAL A 126 14.16 -8.79 -4.33
C VAL A 126 13.14 -7.72 -3.98
N ASP A 127 12.87 -6.78 -4.90
CA ASP A 127 11.91 -5.69 -4.72
C ASP A 127 10.49 -6.21 -4.41
N ARG A 128 10.06 -7.28 -5.10
CA ARG A 128 8.77 -7.92 -4.83
C ARG A 128 8.67 -8.45 -3.39
N VAL A 129 9.72 -9.11 -2.90
CA VAL A 129 9.74 -9.65 -1.53
C VAL A 129 9.81 -8.51 -0.51
N ALA A 130 10.58 -7.46 -0.80
CA ALA A 130 10.67 -6.27 0.03
C ALA A 130 9.32 -5.55 0.15
N ALA A 131 8.60 -5.36 -0.95
CA ALA A 131 7.26 -4.75 -0.94
C ALA A 131 6.25 -5.55 -0.10
N ASN A 132 6.33 -6.88 -0.14
CA ASN A 132 5.51 -7.73 0.72
C ASN A 132 5.86 -7.57 2.21
N LEU A 133 7.15 -7.48 2.54
CA LEU A 133 7.61 -7.24 3.91
C LEU A 133 7.18 -5.86 4.42
N GLU A 134 7.24 -4.82 3.58
CA GLU A 134 6.75 -3.48 3.93
C GLU A 134 5.27 -3.47 4.28
N LYS A 135 4.46 -4.22 3.51
CA LYS A 135 3.04 -4.41 3.78
C LYS A 135 2.82 -5.11 5.13
N ALA A 136 3.47 -6.24 5.37
CA ALA A 136 3.34 -6.98 6.63
C ALA A 136 3.77 -6.15 7.84
N MET A 137 4.83 -5.35 7.71
CA MET A 137 5.27 -4.40 8.73
C MET A 137 4.25 -3.27 8.95
N SER A 138 3.56 -2.83 7.91
CA SER A 138 2.46 -1.87 8.05
C SER A 138 1.29 -2.46 8.81
N ASP A 139 0.93 -3.69 8.53
CA ASP A 139 -0.16 -4.41 9.20
C ASP A 139 0.15 -4.60 10.70
N LEU A 140 1.38 -5.04 11.03
CA LEU A 140 1.83 -5.15 12.42
C LEU A 140 1.80 -3.80 13.17
N ARG A 141 2.20 -2.71 12.50
CA ARG A 141 2.14 -1.35 13.07
C ARG A 141 0.70 -0.90 13.32
N ALA A 142 -0.22 -1.19 12.40
CA ALA A 142 -1.64 -0.89 12.58
C ALA A 142 -2.20 -1.65 13.80
N MET A 143 -1.90 -2.94 13.91
CA MET A 143 -2.30 -3.75 15.08
C MET A 143 -1.73 -3.19 16.39
N ALA A 144 -0.45 -2.79 16.42
CA ALA A 144 0.15 -2.17 17.59
C ALA A 144 -0.53 -0.85 17.99
N ALA A 145 -1.01 -0.06 17.03
CA ALA A 145 -1.79 1.15 17.31
C ALA A 145 -3.15 0.80 17.95
N VAL A 146 -3.84 -0.23 17.46
CA VAL A 146 -5.10 -0.73 18.05
C VAL A 146 -4.87 -1.22 19.49
N VAL A 147 -3.81 -1.98 19.74
CA VAL A 147 -3.45 -2.45 21.10
C VAL A 147 -3.21 -1.27 22.06
N LYS A 148 -2.47 -0.23 21.62
CA LYS A 148 -2.25 0.98 22.42
C LYS A 148 -3.55 1.71 22.73
N ALA A 149 -4.44 1.85 21.75
CA ALA A 149 -5.73 2.53 21.92
C ALA A 149 -6.65 1.80 22.91
N ARG A 150 -6.56 0.47 23.01
CA ARG A 150 -7.33 -0.35 23.95
C ARG A 150 -6.71 -0.47 25.35
N GLY A 151 -5.55 0.15 25.59
CA GLY A 151 -4.85 0.07 26.88
C GLY A 151 -4.10 -1.25 27.10
N GLY A 152 -3.76 -1.96 26.02
CA GLY A 152 -3.19 -3.30 26.04
C GLY A 152 -4.20 -4.38 25.62
N MET A 153 -3.69 -5.54 25.21
CA MET A 153 -4.50 -6.74 24.99
C MET A 153 -3.83 -7.89 25.75
N SER A 154 -4.63 -8.74 26.37
CA SER A 154 -4.11 -9.98 26.95
C SER A 154 -3.71 -10.92 25.81
N ALA A 155 -2.41 -11.18 25.66
CA ALA A 155 -1.86 -12.14 24.72
C ALA A 155 -2.07 -13.59 25.19
N ASN A 156 -3.24 -13.90 25.76
CA ASN A 156 -3.56 -15.23 26.23
C ASN A 156 -3.61 -16.19 25.03
N LEU A 157 -2.49 -16.87 24.77
CA LEU A 157 -2.51 -18.14 24.05
C LEU A 157 -3.46 -19.06 24.80
N ARG A 158 -4.65 -19.34 24.24
CA ARG A 158 -5.39 -20.53 24.65
C ARG A 158 -4.60 -21.73 24.17
N LEU A 159 -3.92 -22.41 25.09
CA LEU A 159 -3.40 -23.75 24.87
C LEU A 159 -4.60 -24.65 24.56
N VAL A 160 -4.76 -25.05 23.29
CA VAL A 160 -5.70 -26.11 22.91
C VAL A 160 -4.99 -27.42 23.26
N GLY A 161 -5.10 -27.85 24.52
CA GLY A 161 -4.47 -29.08 24.99
C GLY A 161 -4.70 -29.31 26.47
N GLY A 162 -5.74 -30.10 26.78
CA GLY A 162 -6.10 -30.62 28.10
C GLY A 162 -7.62 -30.84 28.11
N GLU A 163 -8.18 -32.05 28.21
CA GLU A 163 -7.67 -33.31 28.75
C GLU A 163 -8.33 -34.49 28.00
N GLU A 164 -7.53 -35.50 27.63
CA GLU A 164 -7.96 -36.89 27.66
C GLU A 164 -7.74 -37.39 29.10
N GLY A 165 -8.77 -38.00 29.70
CA GLY A 165 -8.76 -38.54 31.06
C GLY A 165 -10.15 -38.94 31.52
#